data_AF-A0A7C7D0T8-F1
#
_entry.id   AF-A0A7C7D0T8-F1
#
_cell.length_a   1.000
_cell.length_b   1.000
_cell.length_c   1.000
_cell.angle_alpha   90.00
_cell.angle_beta   90.00
_cell.angle_gamma   90.00
#
_symmetry.space_group_name_H-M   'P 1'
#
loop_
_entity.id
_entity.type
_entity.pdbx_description
1 polymer ?
#
loop_
_entity_poly.entity_id
_entity_poly.type
_entity_poly.pdbx_seq_one_letter_code
_entity_poly.pdbx_strand_id
1 'polypeptide(L)'
;MKTSKFNIITNIDNGNILLYNTLKNTFIKIDKDLYDILQKISTQEANENIDKSNPQISTDLINFKRGGFIVEDDLDECDYLRINDVIKRFSDYKHIGLTIAPTMDCNFNCIYCYESDKKRCGYMSREVEDKIIKYVDENLEPYGALKITWFGGE
;
A
#
# COMPACT_ATOMS: atom_id res chain seq x y z
N MET A 1 15.92 -11.83 15.07
CA MET A 1 15.34 -11.46 13.77
C MET A 1 14.87 -12.72 13.10
N LYS A 2 13.72 -12.66 12.43
CA LYS A 2 13.14 -13.78 11.68
C LYS A 2 12.78 -13.33 10.27
N THR A 3 12.64 -14.28 9.36
CA THR A 3 12.14 -14.00 8.01
C THR A 3 10.65 -13.64 8.06
N SER A 4 10.25 -12.62 7.29
CA SER A 4 8.83 -12.26 7.16
C SER A 4 8.01 -13.39 6.57
N LYS A 5 6.82 -13.64 7.12
CA LYS A 5 5.86 -14.62 6.57
C LYS A 5 5.22 -14.18 5.25
N PHE A 6 5.40 -12.90 4.89
CA PHE A 6 4.88 -12.29 3.69
C PHE A 6 5.86 -12.33 2.51
N ASN A 7 7.02 -12.99 2.70
CA ASN A 7 7.99 -13.22 1.64
C ASN A 7 7.51 -14.31 0.68
N ILE A 8 7.55 -14.01 -0.60
CA ILE A 8 7.44 -14.94 -1.72
C ILE A 8 8.83 -15.02 -2.36
N ILE A 9 9.33 -16.24 -2.52
CA ILE A 9 10.65 -16.54 -3.08
C ILE A 9 10.42 -17.26 -4.41
N THR A 10 11.00 -16.74 -5.48
CA THR A 10 10.89 -17.32 -6.82
C THR A 10 12.26 -17.37 -7.48
N ASN A 11 12.65 -18.53 -8.00
CA ASN A 11 13.86 -18.65 -8.80
C ASN A 11 13.67 -17.94 -10.15
N ILE A 12 14.67 -17.19 -10.58
CA ILE A 12 14.71 -16.53 -11.88
C ILE A 12 15.97 -16.95 -12.65
N ASP A 13 16.14 -16.45 -13.87
CA ASP A 13 17.22 -16.87 -14.76
C ASP A 13 18.62 -16.72 -14.15
N ASN A 14 19.52 -17.60 -14.59
CA ASN A 14 20.93 -17.64 -14.21
C ASN A 14 21.16 -17.89 -12.71
N GLY A 15 20.28 -18.63 -12.05
CA GLY A 15 20.41 -19.01 -10.63
C GLY A 15 20.22 -17.85 -9.65
N ASN A 16 19.69 -16.71 -10.12
CA ASN A 16 19.29 -15.63 -9.25
C ASN A 16 17.92 -15.92 -8.63
N ILE A 17 17.62 -15.26 -7.52
CA ILE A 17 16.39 -15.43 -6.77
C ILE A 17 15.70 -14.07 -6.67
N LEU A 18 14.41 -14.04 -6.96
CA LEU A 18 13.55 -12.90 -6.72
C LEU A 18 12.84 -13.09 -5.38
N LEU A 19 13.05 -12.14 -4.48
CA LEU A 19 12.38 -12.09 -3.19
C LEU A 19 11.37 -10.94 -3.23
N TYR A 20 10.10 -11.25 -2.99
CA TYR A 20 8.99 -10.29 -2.98
C TYR A 20 8.31 -10.30 -1.62
N ASN A 21 8.24 -9.17 -0.93
CA ASN A 21 7.49 -9.03 0.31
C ASN A 21 6.12 -8.42 0.01
N THR A 22 5.07 -9.23 0.20
CA THR A 22 3.69 -8.83 -0.09
C THR A 22 3.15 -7.77 0.87
N LEU A 23 3.68 -7.67 2.09
CA LEU A 23 3.23 -6.70 3.09
C LEU A 23 3.76 -5.29 2.83
N LYS A 24 5.04 -5.17 2.43
CA LYS A 24 5.68 -3.89 2.11
C LYS A 24 5.63 -3.55 0.62
N ASN A 25 5.18 -4.49 -0.22
CA ASN A 25 5.17 -4.38 -1.67
C ASN A 25 6.56 -4.05 -2.25
N THR A 26 7.59 -4.72 -1.75
CA THR A 26 9.00 -4.54 -2.10
C THR A 26 9.53 -5.81 -2.76
N PHE A 27 10.41 -5.66 -3.74
CA PHE A 27 11.09 -6.79 -4.37
C PHE A 27 12.59 -6.53 -4.49
N ILE A 28 13.37 -7.59 -4.38
CA ILE A 28 14.82 -7.55 -4.55
C ILE A 28 15.27 -8.81 -5.29
N LYS A 29 16.20 -8.63 -6.23
CA LYS A 29 16.95 -9.73 -6.83
C LYS A 29 18.17 -10.00 -5.97
N ILE A 30 18.35 -11.24 -5.54
CA ILE A 30 19.49 -11.70 -4.76
C ILE A 30 20.18 -12.88 -5.44
N ASP A 31 21.46 -13.05 -5.15
CA ASP A 31 22.22 -14.23 -5.53
C ASP A 31 22.07 -15.34 -4.48
N LYS A 32 22.79 -16.44 -4.72
CA LYS A 32 22.76 -17.61 -3.83
C LYS A 32 23.36 -17.31 -2.46
N ASP A 33 24.42 -16.50 -2.38
CA ASP A 33 25.11 -16.20 -1.13
C ASP A 33 24.19 -15.40 -0.18
N LEU A 34 23.49 -14.40 -0.71
CA LEU A 34 22.49 -13.63 0.02
C LEU A 34 21.26 -14.47 0.41
N TYR A 35 20.86 -15.41 -0.45
CA TYR A 35 19.79 -16.34 -0.13
C TYR A 35 20.16 -17.29 1.01
N ASP A 36 21.39 -17.79 1.03
CA ASP A 36 21.89 -18.65 2.10
C ASP A 36 21.94 -17.89 3.44
N ILE A 37 22.27 -16.58 3.42
CA ILE A 37 22.16 -15.71 4.60
C ILE A 37 20.69 -15.63 5.07
N LEU A 38 19.74 -15.44 4.16
CA LEU A 38 18.32 -15.37 4.51
C LEU A 38 17.81 -16.69 5.11
N GLN A 39 18.27 -17.85 4.61
CA GLN A 39 17.93 -19.18 5.13
C GLN A 39 18.53 -19.44 6.52
N LYS A 40 19.69 -18.86 6.85
CA LYS A 40 20.22 -18.91 8.22
C LYS A 40 19.35 -18.13 9.20
N ILE A 41 18.72 -17.04 8.76
CA ILE A 41 17.83 -16.25 9.61
C ILE A 41 16.50 -16.98 9.86
N SER A 42 16.01 -17.76 8.89
CA SER A 42 14.73 -18.47 9.02
C SER A 42 14.77 -19.62 10.03
N THR A 43 15.94 -20.23 10.25
CA THR A 43 16.10 -21.45 11.04
C THR A 43 16.28 -21.23 12.55
N GLN A 44 16.30 -19.98 13.04
CA GLN A 44 16.47 -19.54 14.45
C GLN A 44 17.74 -20.04 15.17
N GLU A 45 18.19 -21.29 14.96
CA GLU A 45 19.43 -21.88 15.46
C GLU A 45 20.71 -21.23 14.90
N ALA A 46 20.61 -20.52 13.77
CA ALA A 46 21.76 -19.92 13.07
C ALA A 46 21.90 -18.40 13.22
N ASN A 47 21.02 -17.73 13.97
CA ASN A 47 21.13 -16.27 14.20
C ASN A 47 22.42 -15.89 14.96
N GLU A 48 22.99 -16.80 15.74
CA GLU A 48 24.27 -16.62 16.46
C GLU A 48 25.49 -16.73 15.53
N ASN A 49 25.34 -17.37 14.36
CA ASN A 49 26.44 -17.66 13.42
C ASN A 49 26.55 -16.68 12.25
N ILE A 50 25.81 -15.57 12.26
CA ILE A 50 25.94 -14.51 11.25
C ILE A 50 27.03 -13.55 11.72
N ASP A 51 28.15 -13.51 10.99
CA ASP A 51 29.24 -12.58 11.26
C ASP A 51 28.84 -11.13 10.93
N LYS A 52 28.20 -10.48 11.89
CA LYS A 52 27.79 -9.07 11.82
C LYS A 52 28.98 -8.10 11.80
N SER A 53 30.21 -8.58 12.04
CA SER A 53 31.40 -7.74 11.94
C SER A 53 31.82 -7.45 10.49
N ASN A 54 31.34 -8.27 9.54
CA ASN A 54 31.52 -8.01 8.11
C ASN A 54 30.62 -6.85 7.65
N PRO A 55 31.19 -5.74 7.14
CA PRO A 55 30.41 -4.57 6.71
C PRO A 55 29.40 -4.87 5.62
N GLN A 56 29.70 -5.80 4.71
CA GLN A 56 28.81 -6.15 3.60
C GLN A 56 27.55 -6.86 4.14
N ILE A 57 27.74 -7.89 4.98
CA ILE A 57 26.64 -8.62 5.63
C ILE A 57 25.78 -7.67 6.47
N SER A 58 26.41 -6.76 7.21
CA SER A 58 25.67 -5.77 8.01
C SER A 58 24.79 -4.86 7.13
N THR A 59 25.29 -4.46 5.96
CA THR A 59 24.56 -3.63 4.99
C THR A 59 23.40 -4.41 4.39
N ASP A 60 23.61 -5.68 4.03
CA ASP A 60 22.58 -6.54 3.46
C ASP A 60 21.45 -6.82 4.45
N LEU A 61 21.78 -7.04 5.74
CA LEU A 61 20.77 -7.16 6.81
C LEU A 61 19.94 -5.88 6.98
N ILE A 62 20.58 -4.71 6.93
CA ILE A 62 19.88 -3.42 6.99
C ILE A 62 18.93 -3.29 5.79
N ASN A 63 19.39 -3.64 4.59
CA ASN A 63 18.57 -3.60 3.38
C ASN A 63 17.40 -4.58 3.46
N PHE A 64 17.62 -5.80 3.97
CA PHE A 64 16.57 -6.78 4.18
C PHE A 64 15.52 -6.30 5.18
N LYS A 65 15.95 -5.69 6.29
CA LYS A 65 15.04 -5.13 7.29
C LYS A 65 14.23 -3.96 6.74
N ARG A 66 14.89 -3.04 6.02
CA ARG A 66 14.22 -1.91 5.36
C ARG A 66 13.22 -2.37 4.31
N GLY A 67 13.56 -3.41 3.56
CA GLY A 67 12.69 -4.06 2.58
C GLY A 67 11.55 -4.89 3.20
N GLY A 68 11.55 -5.11 4.52
CA GLY A 68 10.55 -5.93 5.21
C GLY A 68 10.74 -7.43 5.02
N PHE A 69 11.87 -7.86 4.46
CA PHE A 69 12.18 -9.28 4.22
C PHE A 69 12.54 -10.00 5.52
N ILE A 70 13.10 -9.28 6.48
CA ILE A 70 13.33 -9.74 7.85
C ILE A 70 12.69 -8.77 8.84
N VAL A 71 12.23 -9.31 9.96
CA VAL A 71 11.55 -8.57 11.03
C VAL A 71 12.09 -8.98 12.39
N GLU A 72 11.73 -8.24 13.44
CA GLU A 72 12.07 -8.61 14.82
C GLU A 72 11.30 -9.87 15.25
N ASP A 73 11.88 -10.64 16.17
CA ASP A 73 11.31 -11.93 16.58
C ASP A 73 9.97 -11.77 17.29
N ASP A 74 9.84 -10.69 18.06
CA ASP A 74 8.66 -10.31 18.83
C ASP A 74 7.55 -9.64 17.99
N LEU A 75 7.84 -9.26 16.74
CA LEU A 75 6.83 -8.69 15.86
C LEU A 75 5.91 -9.79 15.30
N ASP A 76 4.64 -9.79 15.70
CA ASP A 76 3.60 -10.51 14.97
C ASP A 76 3.08 -9.64 13.82
N GLU A 77 3.45 -10.00 12.60
CA GLU A 77 3.07 -9.24 11.40
C GLU A 77 1.55 -9.29 11.10
N CYS A 78 0.81 -10.29 11.62
CA CYS A 78 -0.66 -10.34 11.50
C CYS A 78 -1.29 -9.36 12.50
N ASP A 79 -0.78 -9.29 13.73
CA ASP A 79 -1.26 -8.31 14.69
C ASP A 79 -0.94 -6.89 14.26
N TYR A 80 0.24 -6.66 13.69
CA TYR A 80 0.58 -5.39 13.05
C TYR A 80 -0.47 -4.98 12.00
N LEU A 81 -0.87 -5.93 11.13
CA LEU A 81 -1.92 -5.69 10.14
C LEU A 81 -3.29 -5.42 10.77
N ARG A 82 -3.69 -6.20 11.78
CA ARG A 82 -4.97 -6.03 12.50
C ARG A 82 -5.04 -4.66 13.17
N ILE A 83 -3.99 -4.26 13.87
CA ILE A 83 -3.90 -2.95 14.54
C ILE A 83 -4.01 -1.83 13.51
N ASN A 84 -3.28 -1.94 12.39
CA ASN A 84 -3.34 -0.94 11.33
C ASN A 84 -4.73 -0.85 10.68
N ASP A 85 -5.43 -1.97 10.51
CA ASP A 85 -6.82 -2.01 10.01
C ASP A 85 -7.78 -1.34 10.99
N VAL A 86 -7.68 -1.66 12.29
CA VAL A 86 -8.47 -1.01 13.36
C VAL A 86 -8.21 0.49 13.38
N ILE A 87 -6.95 0.93 13.37
CA ILE A 87 -6.61 2.35 13.35
C ILE A 87 -7.21 3.02 12.11
N LYS A 88 -7.09 2.44 10.91
CA LYS A 88 -7.64 3.06 9.68
C LYS A 88 -9.16 3.12 9.66
N ARG A 89 -9.85 2.16 10.28
CA ARG A 89 -11.32 2.12 10.34
C ARG A 89 -11.89 3.06 11.39
N PHE A 90 -11.22 3.16 12.53
CA PHE A 90 -11.73 3.83 13.72
C PHE A 90 -10.92 5.07 14.10
N SER A 91 -9.91 5.47 13.33
CA SER A 91 -9.23 6.73 13.62
C SER A 91 -10.23 7.86 13.42
N ASP A 92 -10.44 8.64 14.49
CA ASP A 92 -11.38 9.77 14.54
C ASP A 92 -11.02 10.93 13.60
N TYR A 93 -10.01 10.78 12.73
CA TYR A 93 -9.76 11.72 11.65
C TYR A 93 -10.91 11.64 10.64
N LYS A 94 -11.91 12.52 10.81
CA LYS A 94 -13.03 12.68 9.89
C LYS A 94 -12.54 13.33 8.60
N HIS A 95 -11.97 12.50 7.73
CA HIS A 95 -11.65 12.88 6.38
C HIS A 95 -12.90 12.80 5.51
N ILE A 96 -13.28 13.91 4.90
CA ILE A 96 -14.35 13.93 3.91
C ILE A 96 -13.73 13.64 2.55
N GLY A 97 -14.07 12.49 1.98
CA GLY A 97 -13.75 12.14 0.59
C GLY A 97 -14.99 12.30 -0.29
N LEU A 98 -14.97 13.23 -1.23
CA LEU A 98 -16.06 13.45 -2.19
C LEU A 98 -15.58 13.20 -3.62
N THR A 99 -16.28 12.31 -4.32
CA THR A 99 -16.19 12.22 -5.78
C THR A 99 -17.38 12.99 -6.35
N ILE A 100 -17.10 14.11 -7.00
CA ILE A 100 -18.14 15.01 -7.53
C ILE A 100 -18.15 14.86 -9.04
N ALA A 101 -19.31 14.55 -9.61
CA ALA A 101 -19.55 14.54 -11.05
C ALA A 101 -20.44 15.72 -11.43
N PRO A 102 -19.88 16.88 -11.83
CA PRO A 102 -20.67 18.04 -12.21
C PRO A 102 -21.51 17.81 -13.46
N THR A 103 -21.06 16.90 -14.33
CA THR A 103 -21.81 16.48 -15.52
C THR A 103 -21.37 15.07 -15.93
N MET A 104 -22.28 14.35 -16.59
CA MET A 104 -21.98 13.08 -17.28
C MET A 104 -21.93 13.27 -18.80
N ASP A 105 -22.18 14.49 -19.27
CA ASP A 105 -22.03 14.85 -20.67
C ASP A 105 -20.55 14.79 -21.06
N CYS A 106 -20.27 14.07 -22.14
CA CYS A 106 -18.91 13.79 -22.56
C CYS A 106 -18.83 13.82 -24.08
N ASN A 107 -17.89 14.60 -24.59
CA ASN A 107 -17.63 14.74 -26.03
C ASN A 107 -16.93 13.52 -26.67
N PHE A 108 -16.61 12.47 -25.90
CA PHE A 108 -15.97 11.23 -26.38
C PHE A 108 -16.94 10.02 -26.47
N ASN A 109 -16.54 9.00 -27.23
CA ASN A 109 -17.26 7.72 -27.32
C ASN A 109 -16.40 6.48 -27.02
N CYS A 110 -15.72 6.51 -25.87
CA CYS A 110 -14.86 5.42 -25.41
C CYS A 110 -15.64 4.10 -25.29
N ILE A 111 -15.18 3.07 -26.02
CA ILE A 111 -15.82 1.74 -26.08
C ILE A 111 -15.83 0.99 -24.73
N TYR A 112 -14.96 1.39 -23.81
CA TYR A 112 -14.82 0.81 -22.46
C TYR A 112 -15.53 1.65 -21.38
N CYS A 113 -16.16 2.76 -21.77
CA CYS A 113 -16.83 3.64 -20.81
C CYS A 113 -18.20 3.07 -20.43
N TYR A 114 -18.35 2.73 -19.15
CA TYR A 114 -19.62 2.24 -18.57
C TYR A 114 -20.70 3.33 -18.48
N GLU A 115 -20.34 4.59 -18.75
CA GLU A 115 -21.25 5.76 -18.77
C GLU A 115 -21.73 6.07 -20.19
N SER A 116 -21.36 5.25 -21.18
CA SER A 116 -21.72 5.43 -22.59
C SER A 116 -23.24 5.59 -22.82
N ASP A 117 -24.06 4.87 -22.07
CA ASP A 117 -25.53 4.98 -22.12
C ASP A 117 -26.08 6.15 -21.28
N LYS A 118 -25.24 6.80 -20.46
CA LYS A 118 -25.59 7.89 -19.53
C LYS A 118 -25.14 9.27 -19.99
N LYS A 119 -24.59 9.40 -21.20
CA LYS A 119 -24.04 10.63 -21.80
C LYS A 119 -25.01 11.81 -21.98
N ARG A 120 -26.21 11.71 -21.43
CA ARG A 120 -27.23 12.77 -21.48
C ARG A 120 -27.85 13.05 -20.11
N CYS A 121 -27.27 12.51 -19.04
CA CYS A 121 -27.59 12.96 -17.69
C CYS A 121 -27.01 14.37 -17.52
N GLY A 122 -27.90 15.35 -17.36
CA GLY A 122 -27.59 16.77 -17.41
C GLY A 122 -26.63 17.26 -16.33
N TYR A 123 -26.36 18.57 -16.40
CA TYR A 123 -25.47 19.27 -15.49
C TYR A 123 -26.02 19.31 -14.06
N MET A 124 -25.12 19.20 -13.08
CA MET A 124 -25.41 19.43 -11.68
C MET A 124 -26.07 20.79 -11.50
N SER A 125 -27.18 20.82 -10.75
CA SER A 125 -27.87 22.08 -10.48
C SER A 125 -27.17 22.84 -9.35
N ARG A 126 -27.33 24.16 -9.34
CA ARG A 126 -26.85 25.02 -8.24
C ARG A 126 -27.35 24.57 -6.87
N GLU A 127 -28.59 24.09 -6.80
CA GLU A 127 -29.15 23.54 -5.55
C GLU A 127 -28.34 22.35 -5.02
N VAL A 128 -27.85 21.47 -5.91
CA VAL A 128 -27.02 20.32 -5.51
C VAL A 128 -25.62 20.80 -5.11
N GLU A 129 -25.03 21.75 -5.84
CA GLU A 129 -23.75 22.37 -5.48
C GLU A 129 -23.80 22.97 -4.06
N ASP A 130 -24.83 23.77 -3.76
CA ASP A 130 -25.02 24.40 -2.46
C ASP A 130 -25.20 23.36 -1.34
N LYS A 131 -25.92 22.25 -1.62
CA LYS A 131 -26.07 21.14 -0.68
C LYS A 131 -24.74 20.43 -0.40
N ILE A 132 -23.88 20.28 -1.41
CA ILE A 132 -22.55 19.69 -1.22
C ILE A 132 -21.68 20.60 -0.35
N ILE A 133 -21.67 21.91 -0.62
CA ILE A 133 -20.92 22.89 0.18
C ILE A 133 -21.38 22.83 1.63
N LYS A 134 -22.70 22.93 1.85
CA LYS A 134 -23.29 22.86 3.19
C LYS A 134 -22.94 21.55 3.91
N TYR A 135 -22.99 20.42 3.20
CA TYR A 135 -22.60 19.14 3.77
C TYR A 135 -21.13 19.16 4.24
N VAL A 136 -20.21 19.71 3.44
CA VAL A 136 -18.80 19.83 3.84
C VAL A 136 -18.67 20.74 5.07
N ASP A 137 -19.31 21.91 5.08
CA ASP A 137 -19.23 22.86 6.18
C ASP A 137 -19.77 22.28 7.50
N GLU A 138 -20.85 21.49 7.44
CA GLU A 138 -21.48 20.88 8.63
C GLU A 138 -20.70 19.67 9.19
N ASN A 139 -19.91 18.99 8.35
CA ASN A 139 -19.30 17.70 8.71
C ASN A 139 -17.77 17.72 8.78
N LEU A 140 -17.10 18.74 8.24
CA LEU A 140 -15.64 18.85 8.29
C LEU A 140 -15.21 19.38 9.66
N GLU A 141 -14.52 18.55 10.42
CA GLU A 141 -14.02 18.93 11.76
C GLU A 141 -12.76 19.81 11.69
N PRO A 142 -12.47 20.58 12.77
CA PRO A 142 -11.18 21.25 12.91
C PRO A 142 -10.02 20.26 12.74
N TYR A 143 -9.07 20.60 11.86
CA TYR A 143 -7.94 19.74 11.47
C TYR A 143 -8.32 18.46 10.68
N GLY A 144 -9.59 18.32 10.26
CA GLY A 144 -10.00 17.33 9.27
C GLY A 144 -9.38 17.58 7.91
N ALA A 145 -9.39 16.56 7.04
CA ALA A 145 -8.93 16.73 5.65
C ALA A 145 -10.08 16.53 4.68
N LEU A 146 -10.19 17.44 3.71
CA LEU A 146 -11.12 17.34 2.60
C LEU A 146 -10.36 16.86 1.36
N LYS A 147 -10.82 15.77 0.76
CA LYS A 147 -10.32 15.25 -0.51
C LYS A 147 -11.44 15.28 -1.53
N ILE A 148 -11.27 16.10 -2.58
CA ILE A 148 -12.22 16.18 -3.70
C ILE A 148 -11.60 15.47 -4.91
N THR A 149 -12.39 14.59 -5.52
CA THR A 149 -12.09 13.96 -6.81
C THR A 149 -13.14 14.44 -7.81
N TRP A 150 -12.72 15.21 -8.81
CA TRP A 150 -13.60 15.58 -9.92
C TRP A 150 -13.73 14.40 -10.87
N PHE A 151 -14.97 14.06 -11.19
CA PHE A 151 -15.34 12.93 -12.02
C PHE A 151 -16.43 13.35 -13.01
N GLY A 152 -16.88 12.42 -13.84
CA GLY A 152 -17.92 12.65 -14.84
C GLY A 152 -17.36 12.66 -16.26
N GLY A 153 -18.02 13.42 -17.13
CA GLY A 153 -17.60 13.60 -18.53
C GLY A 153 -16.65 14.77 -18.76
N GLU A 154 -16.34 15.02 -20.04
CA GLU A 154 -15.40 16.04 -20.55
C GLU A 154 -16.06 16.86 -21.67
#